data_AF-A0A2H5V563-F1
#
_entry.id   AF-A0A2H5V563-F1
#
_cell.length_a   1.000
_cell.length_b   1.000
_cell.length_c   1.000
_cell.angle_alpha   90.00
_cell.angle_beta   90.00
_cell.angle_gamma   90.00
#
_symmetry.space_group_name_H-M   'P 1'
#
loop_
_entity.id
_entity.type
_entity.pdbx_description
1 polymer ?
#
loop_
_entity_poly.entity_id
_entity_poly.type
_entity_poly.pdbx_seq_one_letter_code
_entity_poly.pdbx_strand_id
1 'polypeptide(L)'
;MMRLGIDLSPLKALRDSRGPIAIVLDSTGVRACRAGSWLERKYGERRRYVKIHVAVNAKTGEMVDLELSRDGVRDSEAAEGVVDRVVKAVEISRVIADGA
;
A
#
# COMPACT_ATOMS: atom_id res chain seq x y z
N MET A 1 -0.80 -7.06 -11.49
CA MET A 1 -0.05 -6.32 -10.44
C MET A 1 1.08 -5.55 -11.09
N MET A 2 1.16 -4.22 -10.92
CA MET A 2 2.19 -3.38 -11.56
C MET A 2 3.02 -2.71 -10.47
N ARG A 3 4.30 -3.07 -10.41
CA ARG A 3 5.26 -2.50 -9.47
C ARG A 3 5.85 -1.24 -10.11
N LEU A 4 5.39 -0.05 -9.70
CA LEU A 4 6.17 1.16 -9.94
C LEU A 4 7.41 1.05 -9.05
N GLY A 5 8.59 1.28 -9.62
CA GLY A 5 9.90 1.13 -8.97
C GLY A 5 10.12 2.11 -7.82
N ILE A 6 9.34 1.94 -6.75
CA ILE A 6 9.57 2.55 -5.46
C ILE A 6 10.53 1.63 -4.72
N ASP A 7 11.67 2.17 -4.34
CA ASP A 7 12.68 1.44 -3.60
C ASP A 7 12.14 1.09 -2.20
N LEU A 8 11.96 -0.22 -1.95
CA LEU A 8 11.45 -0.76 -0.68
C LEU A 8 12.57 -1.05 0.33
N SER A 9 13.71 -0.35 0.25
CA SER A 9 14.75 -0.30 1.29
C SER A 9 14.24 -0.35 2.75
N PRO A 10 13.07 0.23 3.12
CA PRO A 10 12.47 0.07 4.46
C PRO A 10 12.30 -1.37 4.99
N LEU A 11 12.06 -2.37 4.11
CA LEU A 11 11.97 -3.79 4.53
C LEU A 11 13.25 -4.29 5.21
N LYS A 12 14.40 -3.67 4.91
CA LYS A 12 15.70 -4.04 5.46
C LYS A 12 15.84 -3.59 6.92
N ALA A 13 15.32 -2.42 7.27
CA ALA A 13 15.32 -1.91 8.66
C ALA A 13 14.44 -2.77 9.57
N LEU A 14 13.35 -3.32 9.03
CA LEU A 14 12.44 -4.17 9.79
C LEU A 14 13.00 -5.55 10.14
N ARG A 15 13.92 -6.09 9.33
CA ARG A 15 14.56 -7.38 9.62
C ARG A 15 15.42 -7.37 10.88
N ASP A 16 15.85 -6.18 11.33
CA ASP A 16 16.62 -6.03 12.57
C ASP A 16 15.71 -5.94 13.81
N SER A 17 14.39 -5.96 13.65
CA SER A 17 13.45 -5.99 14.76
C SER A 17 13.50 -7.34 15.49
N ARG A 18 13.79 -7.31 16.80
CA ARG A 18 13.84 -8.50 17.66
C ARG A 18 12.45 -8.83 18.19
N GLY A 19 11.72 -9.67 17.47
CA GLY A 19 10.47 -10.29 17.93
C GLY A 19 9.22 -9.90 17.13
N PRO A 20 8.05 -10.46 17.48
CA PRO A 20 6.81 -10.27 16.72
C PRO A 20 6.39 -8.80 16.70
N ILE A 21 6.03 -8.29 15.52
CA ILE A 21 5.56 -6.90 15.35
C ILE A 21 4.06 -6.83 15.07
N ALA A 22 3.43 -5.74 15.48
CA ALA A 22 2.08 -5.41 15.02
C ALA A 22 2.19 -4.46 13.83
N ILE A 23 1.39 -4.69 12.79
CA ILE A 23 1.35 -3.82 11.60
C ILE A 23 0.02 -3.10 11.47
N VAL A 24 0.07 -1.86 11.00
CA VAL A 24 -1.08 -1.07 10.57
C VAL A 24 -1.05 -0.97 9.06
N LEU A 25 -2.15 -1.31 8.40
CA LEU A 25 -2.34 -1.21 6.97
C LEU A 25 -3.45 -0.20 6.70
N ASP A 26 -3.16 0.76 5.82
CA ASP A 26 -4.13 1.72 5.32
C ASP A 26 -3.98 1.86 3.80
N SER A 27 -5.07 2.19 3.12
CA SER A 27 -5.08 2.40 1.67
C SER A 27 -5.61 3.77 1.29
N THR A 28 -4.90 4.46 0.42
CA THR A 28 -5.29 5.78 -0.07
C THR A 28 -5.39 5.81 -1.59
N GLY A 29 -6.53 6.29 -2.09
CA GLY A 29 -6.77 6.47 -3.52
C GLY A 29 -6.16 7.77 -4.04
N VAL A 30 -5.11 7.67 -4.83
CA VAL A 30 -4.48 8.82 -5.50
C VAL A 30 -4.98 8.90 -6.94
N ARG A 31 -5.38 10.12 -7.35
CA ARG A 31 -5.77 10.41 -8.73
C ARG A 31 -4.67 11.19 -9.43
N ALA A 32 -4.07 10.58 -10.45
CA ALA A 32 -3.14 11.30 -11.32
C ALA A 32 -3.93 12.20 -12.29
N CYS A 33 -3.68 13.51 -12.23
CA CYS A 33 -4.24 14.50 -13.16
C CYS A 33 -3.10 15.12 -13.99
N ARG A 34 -3.28 15.30 -15.30
CA ARG A 34 -2.36 16.07 -16.16
C ARG A 34 -2.80 17.54 -16.28
N ALA A 35 -1.90 18.43 -16.69
CA ALA A 35 -2.32 19.78 -17.11
C ALA A 35 -3.34 19.66 -18.26
N GLY A 36 -4.48 20.36 -18.18
CA GLY A 36 -5.60 20.20 -19.13
C GLY A 36 -6.72 19.24 -18.68
N SER A 37 -6.54 18.48 -17.58
CA SER A 37 -7.57 17.57 -17.03
C SER A 37 -8.89 18.25 -16.65
N TRP A 38 -8.94 19.59 -16.62
CA TRP A 38 -10.19 20.31 -16.42
C TRP A 38 -11.17 20.09 -17.57
N LEU A 39 -10.68 19.99 -18.81
CA LEU A 39 -11.52 19.71 -19.97
C LEU A 39 -12.00 18.25 -19.98
N GLU A 40 -11.12 17.31 -19.62
CA GLU A 40 -11.45 15.89 -19.44
C GLU A 40 -12.49 15.67 -18.33
N ARG A 41 -12.41 16.46 -17.24
CA ARG A 41 -13.42 16.49 -16.16
C ARG A 41 -14.81 16.89 -16.65
N LYS A 42 -14.89 17.75 -17.68
CA LYS A 42 -16.15 18.29 -18.22
C LYS A 42 -16.77 17.40 -19.30
N TYR A 43 -15.96 16.68 -20.08
CA TYR A 43 -16.43 15.95 -21.27
C TYR A 43 -16.23 14.43 -21.25
N GLY A 44 -15.88 13.83 -20.10
CA GLY A 44 -16.26 12.44 -19.81
C GLY A 44 -15.23 11.34 -20.10
N GLU A 45 -13.94 11.61 -19.99
CA GLU A 45 -12.97 10.51 -19.98
C GLU A 45 -12.96 9.72 -18.66
N ARG A 46 -12.68 8.42 -18.75
CA ARG A 46 -12.57 7.51 -17.60
C ARG A 46 -11.46 7.97 -16.66
N ARG A 47 -11.84 8.39 -15.45
CA ARG A 47 -10.93 8.66 -14.34
C ARG A 47 -10.14 7.38 -14.03
N ARG A 48 -8.81 7.48 -14.00
CA ARG A 48 -7.93 6.40 -13.54
C ARG A 48 -7.43 6.75 -12.16
N TYR A 49 -7.79 5.98 -11.14
CA TYR A 49 -7.16 6.06 -9.83
C TYR A 49 -6.08 4.99 -9.71
N VAL A 50 -5.14 5.28 -8.82
CA VAL A 50 -4.15 4.34 -8.32
C VAL A 50 -4.32 4.35 -6.81
N LYS A 51 -4.52 3.17 -6.22
CA LYS A 51 -4.56 3.04 -4.77
C LYS A 51 -3.18 2.67 -4.26
N ILE A 52 -2.75 3.35 -3.21
CA ILE A 52 -1.50 3.10 -2.51
C ILE A 52 -1.87 2.43 -1.19
N HIS A 53 -1.38 1.22 -0.97
CA HIS A 53 -1.51 0.49 0.28
C HIS A 53 -0.18 0.60 1.02
N VAL A 54 -0.21 1.05 2.26
CA VAL A 54 0.99 1.25 3.07
C VAL A 54 0.85 0.45 4.35
N ALA A 55 1.82 -0.42 4.62
CA ALA A 55 1.94 -1.11 5.89
C ALA A 55 3.05 -0.47 6.72
N VAL A 56 2.76 -0.18 8.00
CA VAL A 56 3.73 0.39 8.96
C VAL A 56 3.77 -0.43 10.23
N ASN A 57 4.92 -0.43 10.91
CA ASN A 57 5.04 -1.01 12.24
C ASN A 57 4.27 -0.12 13.23
N ALA A 58 3.32 -0.69 13.96
CA ALA A 58 2.45 0.05 14.88
C ALA A 58 3.21 0.73 16.03
N LYS A 59 4.40 0.22 16.38
CA LYS A 59 5.22 0.73 17.49
C LYS A 59 6.22 1.79 17.04
N THR A 60 6.90 1.57 15.91
CA THR A 60 7.98 2.46 15.45
C THR A 60 7.52 3.47 14.39
N GLY A 61 6.38 3.22 13.74
CA GLY A 61 5.92 4.01 12.59
C GLY A 61 6.72 3.78 11.32
N GLU A 62 7.69 2.85 11.34
CA GLU A 62 8.53 2.55 10.17
C GLU A 62 7.71 1.83 9.11
N MET A 63 7.92 2.23 7.85
CA MET A 63 7.27 1.56 6.72
C MET A 63 7.80 0.13 6.59
N VAL A 64 6.86 -0.81 6.54
CA VAL A 64 7.12 -2.23 6.38
C VAL A 64 7.04 -2.62 4.93
N ASP A 65 5.98 -2.20 4.25
CA ASP A 65 5.76 -2.55 2.85
C ASP A 65 4.84 -1.52 2.18
N LEU A 66 4.90 -1.47 0.85
CA LEU A 66 4.08 -0.57 0.05
C LEU A 66 3.64 -1.27 -1.24
N GLU A 67 2.34 -1.21 -1.54
CA GLU A 67 1.75 -1.79 -2.73
C GLU A 67 0.95 -0.74 -3.51
N LEU A 68 1.07 -0.77 -4.85
CA LEU A 68 0.29 0.07 -5.73
C LEU A 68 -0.67 -0.78 -6.55
N SER A 69 -1.95 -0.48 -6.43
CA SER A 69 -3.01 -1.16 -7.16
C SER A 69 -3.78 -0.20 -8.06
N ARG A 70 -4.35 -0.72 -9.14
CA ARG A 70 -5.19 0.02 -10.07
C ARG A 70 -6.66 -0.24 -9.74
N ASP A 71 -7.57 0.58 -10.27
CA ASP A 71 -9.02 0.51 -10.05
C ASP A 71 -9.69 -0.86 -10.21
N GLY A 72 -9.09 -1.78 -10.97
CA GLY A 72 -9.63 -3.13 -11.17
C GLY A 72 -9.24 -4.15 -10.10
N VAL A 73 -8.41 -3.78 -9.13
CA VAL A 73 -7.94 -4.67 -8.06
C VAL A 73 -8.75 -4.38 -6.79
N ARG A 74 -9.26 -5.43 -6.14
CA ARG A 74 -9.98 -5.30 -4.87
C ARG A 74 -8.99 -4.95 -3.76
N ASP A 75 -9.41 -4.11 -2.81
CA ASP A 75 -8.54 -3.69 -1.70
C ASP A 75 -8.12 -4.88 -0.84
N SER A 76 -9.00 -5.87 -0.66
CA SER A 76 -8.68 -7.11 0.04
C SER A 76 -7.56 -7.90 -0.64
N GLU A 77 -7.51 -7.94 -1.97
CA GLU A 77 -6.48 -8.66 -2.73
C GLU A 77 -5.12 -7.95 -2.61
N ALA A 78 -5.12 -6.62 -2.67
CA ALA A 78 -3.90 -5.85 -2.47
C ALA A 78 -3.39 -5.94 -1.01
N ALA A 79 -4.30 -5.90 -0.04
CA ALA A 79 -4.00 -6.05 1.38
C ALA A 79 -3.41 -7.43 1.71
N GLU A 80 -4.00 -8.51 1.17
CA GLU A 80 -3.48 -9.88 1.31
C GLU A 80 -2.06 -9.98 0.73
N GLY A 81 -1.83 -9.40 -0.45
CA GLY A 81 -0.50 -9.36 -1.07
C GLY A 81 0.56 -8.63 -0.24
N VAL A 82 0.17 -7.60 0.52
CA VAL A 82 1.05 -6.91 1.47
C VAL A 82 1.34 -7.82 2.66
N VAL A 83 0.31 -8.34 3.34
CA VAL A 83 0.47 -9.19 4.53
C VAL A 83 1.33 -10.42 4.24
N ASP A 84 1.11 -11.10 3.11
CA ASP A 84 1.89 -12.26 2.68
C ASP A 84 3.39 -11.98 2.54
N ARG A 85 3.76 -10.77 2.13
CA ARG A 85 5.16 -10.37 2.02
C ARG A 85 5.76 -10.05 3.37
N VAL A 86 5.00 -9.40 4.25
CA VAL A 86 5.45 -9.08 5.59
C VAL A 86 5.68 -10.36 6.40
N VAL A 87 4.75 -11.32 6.35
CA VAL A 87 4.87 -12.62 7.05
C VAL A 87 6.11 -13.41 6.59
N LYS A 88 6.51 -13.28 5.31
CA LYS A 88 7.74 -13.90 4.78
C LYS A 88 9.02 -13.22 5.29
N ALA A 89 8.94 -11.98 5.77
CA ALA A 89 10.09 -11.19 6.19
C ALA A 89 10.25 -11.13 7.72
N VAL A 90 9.15 -11.06 8.46
CA VAL A 90 9.12 -10.87 9.92
C VAL A 90 7.93 -11.61 10.53
N GLU A 91 8.03 -11.93 11.82
CA GLU A 91 6.93 -12.50 12.58
C GLU A 91 5.89 -11.42 12.92
N ILE A 92 4.62 -11.65 12.60
CA ILE A 92 3.53 -10.70 12.84
C ILE A 92 2.68 -11.20 14.01
N SER A 93 2.49 -10.35 15.02
CA SER A 93 1.58 -10.63 16.14
C SER A 93 0.15 -10.18 15.88
N ARG A 94 -0.03 -9.09 15.12
CA ARG A 94 -1.34 -8.51 14.82
C ARG A 94 -1.31 -7.67 13.54
N VAL A 95 -2.41 -7.71 12.79
CA VAL A 95 -2.70 -6.79 11.68
C VAL A 95 -3.86 -5.89 12.08
N ILE A 96 -3.71 -4.60 11.88
CA ILE A 96 -4.72 -3.58 12.10
C ILE A 96 -4.98 -2.94 10.73
N ALA A 97 -6.22 -2.98 10.26
CA ALA A 97 -6.62 -2.33 9.03
C ALA A 97 -8.02 -1.74 9.23
N ASP A 98 -8.35 -0.70 8.47
CA ASP A 98 -9.74 -0.29 8.33
C ASP A 98 -10.52 -1.33 7.51
N GLY A 99 -11.82 -1.43 7.81
CA GLY A 99 -12.71 -2.30 7.07
C GLY A 99 -13.11 -1.63 5.75
N ALA A 100 -12.91 -2.32 4.64
CA ALA A 100 -13.43 -1.94 3.33
C ALA A 100 -14.93 -2.24 3.19
#